data_AF-A0A838JNW9-F1
#
_entry.id   AF-A0A838JNW9-F1
#
_cell.length_a   1.000
_cell.length_b   1.000
_cell.length_c   1.000
_cell.angle_alpha   90.00
_cell.angle_beta   90.00
_cell.angle_gamma   90.00
#
_symmetry.space_group_name_H-M   'P 1'
#
loop_
_entity.id
_entity.type
_entity.pdbx_description
1 polymer ?
#
loop_
_entity_poly.entity_id
_entity_poly.type
_entity_poly.pdbx_seq_one_letter_code
_entity_poly.pdbx_strand_id
1 'polypeptide(L)' 'MVRKVRVRGGARLEVIAPRLGYQILLDPPLLESLTWQTPDTLSKLIEEPYGPRGSH' A
#
# COMPACT_ATOMS: atom_id res chain seq x y z
N MET A 1 8.57 4.30 3.97
CA MET A 1 9.42 3.18 4.43
C MET A 1 8.67 1.89 4.19
N VAL A 2 9.37 0.85 3.76
CA VAL A 2 8.80 -0.49 3.53
C VAL A 2 9.58 -1.49 4.36
N ARG A 3 8.91 -2.33 5.15
CA ARG A 3 9.56 -3.41 5.90
C ARG A 3 8.70 -4.65 5.99
N LYS A 4 9.33 -5.81 6.08
CA LYS A 4 8.64 -7.09 6.34
C LYS A 4 8.39 -7.23 7.85
N VAL A 5 7.15 -7.55 8.22
CA VAL A 5 6.75 -7.82 9.61
C VAL A 5 6.22 -9.24 9.75
N ARG A 6 6.58 -9.91 10.84
CA ARG A 6 6.07 -11.26 11.16
C ARG A 6 4.75 -11.11 11.92
N VAL A 7 3.72 -11.80 11.47
CA VAL A 7 2.41 -11.85 12.12
C VAL A 7 2.02 -13.29 12.41
N ARG A 8 1.08 -13.51 13.33
CA ARG A 8 0.56 -14.87 13.59
C ARG A 8 -0.16 -15.37 12.34
N GLY A 9 0.46 -16.31 11.63
CA GLY A 9 -0.03 -16.80 10.33
C GLY A 9 0.86 -16.48 9.12
N GLY A 10 2.01 -15.80 9.29
CA GLY A 10 2.97 -15.62 8.21
C GLY A 10 3.76 -14.31 8.28
N ALA A 11 3.94 -13.67 7.13
CA ALA A 11 4.61 -12.38 7.01
C ALA A 11 3.75 -11.41 6.20
N ARG A 12 3.77 -10.15 6.61
CA ARG A 12 3.15 -9.02 5.90
C ARG A 12 4.22 -8.01 5.50
N LEU A 13 3.93 -7.25 4.45
CA LEU A 13 4.72 -6.09 4.07
C LEU A 13 4.07 -4.84 4.68
N GLU A 14 4.78 -4.18 5.57
CA GLU A 14 4.36 -2.91 6.13
C GLU A 14 4.90 -1.77 5.27
N VAL A 15 3.99 -0.89 4.84
CA VAL A 15 4.30 0.34 4.11
C VAL A 15 3.86 1.51 4.97
N ILE A 16 4.79 2.40 5.28
CA ILE A 16 4.56 3.57 6.13
C ILE A 16 4.94 4.84 5.37
N ALA A 17 4.10 5.85 5.44
CA ALA A 17 4.40 7.23 5.04
C ALA A 17 4.39 8.13 6.30
N PRO A 18 5.53 8.25 7.01
CA PRO A 18 5.55 8.88 8.34
C PRO A 18 5.09 10.33 8.34
N ARG A 19 5.44 11.07 7.28
CA ARG A 19 5.08 12.48 7.11
C ARG A 19 3.57 12.71 6.91
N LEU A 20 2.84 11.66 6.56
CA LEU A 20 1.42 11.70 6.22
C LEU A 20 0.55 10.93 7.23
N GLY A 21 1.17 10.26 8.21
CA GLY A 21 0.46 9.41 9.16
C GLY A 21 -0.15 8.14 8.55
N TYR A 22 0.15 7.79 7.30
CA TYR A 22 -0.37 6.58 6.68
C TYR A 22 0.48 5.36 7.00
N GLN A 23 -0.21 4.25 7.27
CA GLN A 23 0.38 2.93 7.48
C GLN A 23 -0.56 1.88 6.89
N ILE A 24 -0.02 0.94 6.14
CA ILE A 24 -0.76 -0.21 5.63
C ILE A 24 0.06 -1.49 5.77
N LEU A 25 -0.64 -2.60 6.02
CA LEU A 25 -0.08 -3.95 6.04
C LEU A 25 -0.63 -4.72 4.84
N LEU A 26 0.27 -5.18 3.98
CA LEU A 26 -0.08 -5.96 2.80
C LEU A 26 0.22 -7.44 3.05
N ASP A 27 -0.79 -8.29 2.90
CA ASP A 27 -0.63 -9.73 2.84
C ASP A 27 -0.06 -10.18 1.47
N PRO A 28 0.56 -11.36 1.37
CA PRO A 28 1.14 -11.84 0.12
C PRO A 28 0.18 -11.83 -1.09
N PRO A 29 -1.10 -12.26 -0.98
CA PRO A 29 -2.03 -12.21 -2.10
C PRO A 29 -2.37 -10.78 -2.55
N LEU A 30 -2.44 -9.84 -1.60
CA LEU A 30 -2.70 -8.44 -1.92
C LEU A 30 -1.50 -7.82 -2.65
N LEU A 31 -0.28 -8.20 -2.27
CA LEU A 31 0.93 -7.77 -2.96
C LEU A 31 0.99 -8.33 -4.38
N GLU A 32 0.63 -9.59 -4.58
CA GLU A 32 0.54 -10.22 -5.90
C GLU A 32 -0.52 -9.53 -6.79
N SER A 33 -1.68 -9.21 -6.23
CA SER A 33 -2.70 -8.44 -6.94
C SER A 33 -2.17 -7.09 -7.46
N LEU A 34 -1.27 -6.43 -6.72
CA LEU A 34 -0.66 -5.17 -7.17
C LEU A 34 0.28 -5.36 -8.36
N THR A 35 0.95 -6.51 -8.49
CA THR A 35 1.86 -6.76 -9.63
C THR A 35 1.12 -7.09 -10.92
N TRP A 36 -0.16 -7.49 -10.82
CA TRP A 36 -1.02 -7.73 -11.98
C TRP A 36 -1.66 -6.46 -12.54
N GLN A 37 -1.50 -5.32 -11.87
CA GLN A 37 -2.08 -4.06 -12.33
C GLN A 37 -1.31 -3.51 -13.53
N THR A 38 -2.04 -2.88 -14.45
CA THR A 38 -1.43 -2.17 -15.57
C THR A 38 -0.79 -0.87 -15.08
N PRO A 39 0.20 -0.31 -15.83
CA PRO A 39 0.78 0.99 -15.52
C PRO A 39 -0.27 2.10 -15.39
N ASP A 40 -1.32 2.06 -16.21
CA ASP A 40 -2.46 3.00 -16.16
C ASP A 40 -3.19 2.95 -14.81
N THR A 41 -3.54 1.75 -14.34
CA THR A 41 -4.22 1.57 -13.05
C THR A 41 -3.33 2.03 -11.90
N LEU A 42 -2.05 1.67 -11.96
CA LEU A 42 -1.09 2.06 -10.92
C LEU A 42 -0.86 3.58 -10.88
N SER A 43 -0.88 4.23 -12.05
CA SER A 43 -0.75 5.69 -12.15
C SER A 43 -1.93 6.40 -11.50
N LYS A 44 -3.17 5.93 -11.71
CA LYS A 44 -4.38 6.48 -11.07
C LYS A 44 -4.35 6.36 -9.54
N LEU A 45 -3.79 5.27 -9.02
CA LEU A 45 -3.63 5.08 -7.57
C LEU A 45 -2.61 6.06 -6.95
N ILE A 46 -1.65 6.53 -7.74
CA ILE A 46 -0.60 7.47 -7.28
C ILE A 46 -0.99 8.93 -7.56
N GLU A 47 -1.85 9.18 -8.54
CA GLU A 47 -2.30 10.53 -8.93
C GLU A 47 -2.96 11.29 -7.75
N GLU A 48 -3.61 10.55 -6.86
CA GLU A 48 -4.16 11.07 -5.59
C GLU A 48 -3.44 10.42 -4.39
N PRO A 49 -2.17 10.80 -4.10
CA PRO A 49 -1.38 10.13 -3.08
C PRO A 49 -1.90 10.35 -1.65
N TYR A 50 -2.91 11.22 -1.49
CA TYR A 50 -3.57 11.55 -0.22
C TYR A 50 -5.06 11.14 -0.19
N GLY A 51 -5.53 10.39 -1.20
CA GLY A 51 -6.94 10.08 -1.39
C GLY A 51 -7.73 11.19 -2.11
N PRO A 52 -8.98 10.90 -2.51
CA PRO A 52 -9.81 11.84 -3.25
C PRO A 52 -9.96 13.16 -2.47
N ARG A 53 -9.74 14.27 -3.17
CA ARG A 53 -9.76 15.62 -2.61
C ARG A 53 -11.03 15.86 -1.80
N GLY A 54 -10.94 15.84 -0.47
CA GLY A 54 -12.05 16.24 0.41
C GLY A 54 -12.41 15.31 1.58
N SER A 55 -11.69 14.21 1.82
CA SER A 55 -11.87 13.40 3.04
C SER A 55 -10.73 13.65 4.02
N HIS A 56 -10.69 14.86 4.60
CA HIS A 56 -9.89 15.19 5.79
C HIS A 56 -10.82 15.66 6.90
#